data_AF-A0A495ZT26-F1
#
_entry.id   AF-A0A495ZT26-F1
#
_cell.length_a   1.000
_cell.length_b   1.000
_cell.length_c   1.000
_cell.angle_alpha   90.00
_cell.angle_beta   90.00
_cell.angle_gamma   90.00
#
_symmetry.space_group_name_H-M   'P 1'
#
loop_
_entity.id
_entity.type
_entity.pdbx_description
1 polymer ?
#
loop_
_entity_poly.entity_id
_entity_poly.type
_entity_poly.pdbx_seq_one_letter_code
_entity_poly.pdbx_strand_id
1 'polypeptide(L)'
;MPMNNGSSELAKLMFKNSRDDQKLKRLLSDNYSETDLIGYLHSKEPLLGRAAGFALRLVGSSNAIPALVDALRNNDRGTRFNAEYALWEIWSHSGDDAVDAMLEDGKNLLKNESYQQAVECFTSVIETDPDFAEGYNQRAIAYFMLEEWSQAIRDCKQTISLNPNHFGAFAGMGHVYVRLGKVDEALEAYKQALVINPNLISIAEAVLRLRSRTQSE
;
A
#
# COMPACT_ATOMS: atom_id res chain seq x y z
N MET A 1 28.02 15.34 24.67
CA MET A 1 27.51 14.93 23.35
C MET A 1 26.21 15.67 23.12
N PRO A 2 26.04 16.47 22.07
CA PRO A 2 24.79 17.19 21.87
C PRO A 2 23.71 16.15 21.56
N MET A 3 22.63 16.16 22.33
CA MET A 3 21.44 15.38 22.00
C MET A 3 20.93 15.85 20.64
N ASN A 4 20.73 14.89 19.75
CA ASN A 4 20.37 15.13 18.36
C ASN A 4 19.02 15.87 18.31
N ASN A 5 19.01 17.13 17.85
CA ASN A 5 17.81 17.95 17.67
C ASN A 5 16.94 17.49 16.47
N GLY A 6 17.05 16.22 16.07
CA GLY A 6 16.46 15.66 14.84
C GLY A 6 14.94 15.76 14.77
N SER A 7 14.26 15.85 15.92
CA SER A 7 12.80 15.92 16.00
C SER A 7 12.21 17.20 15.40
N SER A 8 12.86 18.36 15.63
CA SER A 8 12.38 19.64 15.11
C SER A 8 12.83 19.90 13.67
N GLU A 9 14.01 19.41 13.29
CA GLU A 9 14.60 19.69 11.98
C GLU A 9 13.97 18.88 10.86
N LEU A 10 13.59 17.62 11.09
CA LEU A 10 12.88 16.85 10.07
C LEU A 10 11.54 17.51 9.72
N ALA A 11 10.73 17.83 10.74
CA ALA A 11 9.44 18.49 10.52
C ALA A 11 9.57 19.86 9.84
N LYS A 12 10.58 20.67 10.20
CA LYS A 12 10.88 21.94 9.52
C LYS A 12 11.32 21.74 8.07
N LEU A 13 12.14 20.72 7.81
CA LEU A 13 12.61 20.36 6.46
C LEU A 13 11.42 20.06 5.55
N MET A 14 10.48 19.24 6.04
CA MET A 14 9.23 18.90 5.32
C MET A 14 8.42 20.17 5.01
N PHE A 15 8.21 21.02 6.01
CA PHE A 15 7.39 22.22 5.83
C PHE A 15 7.99 23.19 4.80
N LYS A 16 9.30 23.43 4.87
CA LYS A 16 10.01 24.39 4.01
C LYS A 16 10.11 23.96 2.55
N ASN A 17 10.08 22.67 2.25
CA ASN A 17 10.30 22.14 0.90
C ASN A 17 9.10 21.34 0.37
N SER A 18 7.91 21.51 0.96
CA SER A 18 6.68 20.76 0.63
C SER A 18 6.16 20.90 -0.81
N ARG A 19 6.82 21.71 -1.66
CA ARG A 19 6.44 21.95 -3.06
C ARG A 19 7.46 21.40 -4.06
N ASP A 20 8.52 20.76 -3.59
CA ASP A 20 9.60 20.24 -4.44
C ASP A 20 10.07 18.88 -3.90
N ASP A 21 9.38 17.82 -4.34
CA ASP A 21 9.63 16.45 -3.88
C ASP A 21 11.03 15.97 -4.27
N GLN A 22 11.59 16.41 -5.42
CA GLN A 22 12.95 16.03 -5.82
C GLN A 22 14.01 16.63 -4.90
N LYS A 23 13.89 17.94 -4.61
CA LYS A 23 14.79 18.61 -3.68
C LYS A 23 14.65 18.02 -2.28
N LEU A 24 13.43 17.77 -1.84
CA LEU A 24 13.17 17.17 -0.53
C LEU A 24 13.74 15.76 -0.42
N LYS A 25 13.60 14.92 -1.47
CA LYS A 25 14.19 13.58 -1.55
C LYS A 25 15.71 13.65 -1.35
N ARG A 26 16.41 14.52 -2.08
CA ARG A 26 17.87 14.73 -1.92
C ARG A 26 18.23 15.13 -0.49
N LEU A 27 17.55 16.14 0.06
CA LEU A 27 17.82 16.61 1.41
C LEU A 27 17.56 15.52 2.47
N LEU A 28 16.55 14.69 2.29
CA LEU A 28 16.29 13.56 3.20
C LEU A 28 17.42 12.54 3.13
N SER A 29 17.81 12.12 1.92
CA SER A 29 18.91 11.16 1.72
C SER A 29 20.26 11.66 2.24
N ASP A 30 20.52 12.97 2.17
CA ASP A 30 21.78 13.57 2.64
C ASP A 30 21.86 13.68 4.17
N ASN A 31 20.72 13.77 4.87
CA ASN A 31 20.67 14.16 6.28
C ASN A 31 20.13 13.08 7.23
N TYR A 32 19.47 12.04 6.72
CA TYR A 32 18.83 11.01 7.54
C TYR A 32 19.10 9.62 6.97
N SER A 33 19.46 8.66 7.83
CA SER A 33 19.44 7.26 7.44
C SER A 33 18.01 6.71 7.46
N GLU A 34 17.74 5.68 6.66
CA GLU A 34 16.45 4.98 6.68
C GLU A 34 16.14 4.44 8.08
N THR A 35 17.15 3.93 8.80
CA THR A 35 17.02 3.45 10.17
C THR A 35 16.56 4.56 11.14
N ASP A 36 17.07 5.78 10.99
CA ASP A 36 16.62 6.92 11.80
C ASP A 36 15.14 7.22 11.53
N LEU A 37 14.74 7.27 10.25
CA LEU A 37 13.37 7.52 9.84
C LEU A 37 12.41 6.43 10.35
N ILE A 38 12.81 5.17 10.29
CA ILE A 38 12.07 4.05 10.89
C ILE A 38 11.89 4.26 12.39
N GLY A 39 12.95 4.63 13.12
CA GLY A 39 12.87 4.90 14.55
C GLY A 39 11.89 6.03 14.91
N TYR A 40 11.78 7.03 14.05
CA TYR A 40 10.89 8.17 14.24
C TYR A 40 9.40 7.85 14.08
N LEU A 41 9.01 6.77 13.38
CA LEU A 41 7.61 6.35 13.27
C LEU A 41 6.93 6.09 14.62
N HIS A 42 7.69 5.63 15.62
CA HIS A 42 7.21 5.31 16.96
C HIS A 42 7.46 6.44 17.98
N SER A 43 7.83 7.64 17.51
CA SER A 43 8.06 8.78 18.37
C SER A 43 6.81 9.15 19.19
N LYS A 44 7.03 9.57 20.44
CA LYS A 44 5.97 10.16 21.28
C LYS A 44 5.49 11.52 20.76
N GLU A 45 6.28 12.17 19.91
CA GLU A 45 5.92 13.42 19.26
C GLU A 45 5.19 13.15 17.93
N PRO A 46 3.87 13.43 17.82
CA PRO A 46 3.10 13.06 16.65
C PRO A 46 3.60 13.68 15.34
N LEU A 47 4.09 14.92 15.39
CA LEU A 47 4.64 15.60 14.21
C LEU A 47 5.86 14.88 13.63
N LEU A 48 6.68 14.27 14.49
CA LEU A 48 7.87 13.55 14.06
C LEU A 48 7.48 12.24 13.36
N GLY A 49 6.53 11.48 13.91
CA GLY A 49 6.02 10.25 13.28
C GLY A 49 5.37 10.53 11.92
N ARG A 50 4.61 11.62 11.81
CA ARG A 50 4.06 12.10 10.52
C ARG A 50 5.16 12.41 9.53
N ALA A 51 6.16 13.19 9.93
CA ALA A 51 7.26 13.59 9.06
C ALA A 51 8.09 12.37 8.61
N ALA A 52 8.31 11.41 9.51
CA ALA A 52 8.97 10.15 9.22
C ALA A 52 8.21 9.30 8.19
N GLY A 53 6.91 9.11 8.37
CA GLY A 53 6.09 8.39 7.39
C GLY A 53 6.13 9.03 6.01
N PHE A 54 6.05 10.37 5.93
CA PHE A 54 6.17 11.06 4.66
C PHE A 54 7.58 10.92 4.07
N ALA A 55 8.64 11.03 4.88
CA ALA A 55 10.00 10.86 4.40
C ALA A 55 10.22 9.46 3.84
N LEU A 56 9.74 8.41 4.53
CA LEU A 56 9.80 7.03 4.07
C LEU A 56 9.01 6.78 2.79
N ARG A 57 7.97 7.56 2.48
CA ARG A 57 7.37 7.54 1.15
C ARG A 57 8.38 7.94 0.07
N LEU A 58 9.18 8.99 0.30
CA LEU A 58 10.10 9.52 -0.72
C LEU A 58 11.39 8.72 -0.87
N VAL A 59 11.92 8.20 0.25
CA VAL A 59 13.26 7.58 0.31
C VAL A 59 13.28 6.19 0.92
N GLY A 60 12.15 5.67 1.38
CA GLY A 60 12.06 4.35 1.99
C GLY A 60 12.17 3.23 0.96
N SER A 61 12.63 2.09 1.45
CA SER A 61 12.78 0.83 0.72
C SER A 61 11.93 -0.26 1.37
N SER A 62 12.01 -1.48 0.83
CA SER A 62 11.34 -2.65 1.40
C SER A 62 11.70 -2.92 2.87
N ASN A 63 12.88 -2.46 3.33
CA ASN A 63 13.31 -2.57 4.73
C ASN A 63 12.39 -1.82 5.70
N ALA A 64 11.72 -0.76 5.26
CA ALA A 64 10.82 0.03 6.09
C ALA A 64 9.44 -0.63 6.27
N ILE A 65 9.07 -1.60 5.42
CA ILE A 65 7.72 -2.20 5.39
C ILE A 65 7.28 -2.71 6.77
N PRO A 66 8.07 -3.49 7.53
CA PRO A 66 7.62 -3.98 8.84
C PRO A 66 7.26 -2.86 9.82
N ALA A 67 8.07 -1.79 9.85
CA ALA A 67 7.83 -0.66 10.74
C ALA A 67 6.64 0.19 10.28
N LEU A 68 6.46 0.35 8.95
CA LEU A 68 5.30 1.03 8.38
C LEU A 68 4.00 0.27 8.67
N VAL A 69 4.00 -1.06 8.55
CA VAL A 69 2.86 -1.93 8.91
C VAL A 69 2.54 -1.83 10.40
N ASP A 70 3.54 -1.75 11.27
CA ASP A 70 3.30 -1.50 12.70
C ASP A 70 2.71 -0.10 12.94
N ALA A 71 3.24 0.91 12.24
CA ALA A 71 2.77 2.29 12.32
C ALA A 71 1.31 2.49 11.86
N LEU A 72 0.71 1.54 11.14
CA LEU A 72 -0.74 1.51 10.87
C LEU A 72 -1.59 1.38 12.14
N ARG A 73 -1.01 1.00 13.28
CA ARG A 73 -1.68 0.96 14.61
C ARG A 73 -1.34 2.16 15.49
N ASN A 74 -0.61 3.15 14.97
CA ASN A 74 -0.22 4.33 15.75
C ASN A 74 -1.45 5.14 16.19
N ASN A 75 -1.41 5.70 17.41
CA ASN A 75 -2.51 6.53 17.93
C ASN A 75 -2.74 7.82 17.10
N ASP A 76 -1.70 8.37 16.50
CA ASP A 76 -1.79 9.53 15.63
C ASP A 76 -2.28 9.18 14.23
N ARG A 77 -3.40 9.78 13.82
CA ARG A 77 -4.02 9.54 12.50
C ARG A 77 -3.12 9.94 11.34
N GLY A 78 -2.33 11.01 11.49
CA GLY A 78 -1.43 11.47 10.43
C GLY A 78 -0.28 10.50 10.21
N THR A 79 0.28 9.92 11.29
CA THR A 79 1.29 8.88 11.18
C THR A 79 0.73 7.65 10.46
N ARG A 80 -0.47 7.19 10.82
CA ARG A 80 -1.11 6.05 10.14
C ARG A 80 -1.31 6.32 8.65
N PHE A 81 -1.83 7.49 8.30
CA PHE A 81 -2.06 7.90 6.93
C PHE A 81 -0.76 7.92 6.11
N ASN A 82 0.29 8.57 6.64
CA ASN A 82 1.57 8.64 5.94
C ASN A 82 2.26 7.28 5.86
N ALA A 83 2.11 6.42 6.86
CA ALA A 83 2.63 5.06 6.83
C ALA A 83 1.96 4.22 5.75
N GLU A 84 0.63 4.29 5.65
CA GLU A 84 -0.13 3.65 4.57
C GLU A 84 0.32 4.15 3.20
N TYR A 85 0.48 5.47 3.04
CA TYR A 85 0.88 6.05 1.77
C TYR A 85 2.32 5.67 1.38
N ALA A 86 3.23 5.58 2.34
CA ALA A 86 4.58 5.08 2.11
C ALA A 86 4.60 3.61 1.69
N LEU A 87 3.73 2.75 2.27
CA LEU A 87 3.60 1.36 1.83
C LEU A 87 3.17 1.27 0.36
N TRP A 88 2.16 2.02 -0.04
CA TRP A 88 1.68 2.05 -1.43
C TRP A 88 2.76 2.52 -2.39
N GLU A 89 3.52 3.56 -2.02
CA GLU A 89 4.62 4.05 -2.83
C GLU A 89 5.75 3.00 -2.94
N ILE A 90 6.15 2.37 -1.83
CA ILE A 90 7.19 1.33 -1.86
C ILE A 90 6.75 0.14 -2.72
N TRP A 91 5.50 -0.29 -2.59
CA TRP A 91 4.97 -1.41 -3.39
C TRP A 91 4.79 -1.07 -4.87
N SER A 92 4.68 0.21 -5.23
CA SER A 92 4.55 0.61 -6.63
C SER A 92 5.86 0.71 -7.40
N HIS A 93 7.00 0.46 -6.75
CA HIS A 93 8.31 0.48 -7.38
C HIS A 93 8.92 -0.92 -7.40
N SER A 94 9.20 -1.43 -8.58
CA SER A 94 9.90 -2.70 -8.84
C SER A 94 11.41 -2.59 -8.62
N GLY A 95 11.95 -1.37 -8.74
CA GLY A 95 13.38 -1.12 -8.81
C GLY A 95 13.92 -1.04 -10.24
N ASP A 96 13.06 -1.20 -11.24
CA ASP A 96 13.34 -0.94 -12.66
C ASP A 96 12.39 0.14 -13.20
N ASP A 97 12.95 1.31 -13.55
CA ASP A 97 12.19 2.46 -14.05
C ASP A 97 11.32 2.12 -15.28
N ALA A 98 11.75 1.16 -16.12
CA ALA A 98 10.98 0.74 -17.29
C ALA A 98 9.75 -0.09 -16.89
N VAL A 99 9.90 -1.00 -15.92
CA VAL A 99 8.79 -1.78 -15.36
C VAL A 99 7.80 -0.87 -14.64
N ASP A 100 8.30 0.12 -13.90
CA ASP A 100 7.47 1.10 -13.18
C ASP A 100 6.69 1.99 -14.15
N ALA A 101 7.30 2.40 -15.26
CA ALA A 101 6.62 3.13 -16.34
C ALA A 101 5.50 2.28 -16.98
N MET A 102 5.77 1.00 -17.27
CA MET A 102 4.77 0.07 -17.80
C MET A 102 3.59 -0.11 -16.83
N LEU A 103 3.87 -0.20 -15.52
CA LEU A 103 2.83 -0.28 -14.50
C LEU A 103 1.94 0.97 -14.50
N GLU A 104 2.52 2.17 -14.63
CA GLU A 104 1.74 3.41 -14.70
C GLU A 104 0.91 3.51 -15.98
N ASP A 105 1.43 3.05 -17.12
CA ASP A 105 0.65 2.95 -18.36
C ASP A 105 -0.57 2.04 -18.18
N GLY A 106 -0.39 0.87 -17.55
CA GLY A 106 -1.48 -0.04 -17.19
C GLY A 106 -2.50 0.60 -16.25
N LYS A 107 -2.04 1.35 -15.23
CA LYS A 107 -2.92 2.10 -14.31
C LYS A 107 -3.71 3.19 -15.06
N ASN A 108 -3.12 3.84 -16.06
CA ASN A 108 -3.83 4.81 -16.90
C ASN A 108 -4.89 4.16 -17.78
N LEU A 109 -4.63 2.95 -18.30
CA LEU A 109 -5.65 2.15 -19.00
C LEU A 109 -6.82 1.78 -18.08
N LEU A 110 -6.56 1.41 -16.82
CA LEU A 110 -7.62 1.20 -15.83
C LEU A 110 -8.46 2.46 -15.58
N LYS A 111 -7.81 3.63 -15.40
CA LYS A 111 -8.51 4.92 -15.21
C LYS A 111 -9.40 5.28 -16.41
N ASN A 112 -9.00 4.87 -17.61
CA ASN A 112 -9.76 5.07 -18.85
C ASN A 112 -10.76 3.96 -19.14
N GLU A 113 -10.98 3.02 -18.21
CA GLU A 113 -11.88 1.87 -18.34
C GLU A 113 -11.51 0.88 -19.47
N SER A 114 -10.28 0.96 -19.98
CA SER A 114 -9.71 0.06 -20.99
C SER A 114 -9.21 -1.25 -20.35
N TYR A 115 -10.09 -1.99 -19.69
CA TYR A 115 -9.70 -3.10 -18.81
C TYR A 115 -8.96 -4.23 -19.52
N GLN A 116 -9.35 -4.60 -20.74
CA GLN A 116 -8.66 -5.66 -21.50
C GLN A 116 -7.22 -5.26 -21.84
N GLN A 117 -7.02 -4.01 -22.26
CA GLN A 117 -5.68 -3.49 -22.56
C GLN A 117 -4.85 -3.36 -21.28
N ALA A 118 -5.47 -3.01 -20.15
CA ALA A 118 -4.81 -3.02 -18.86
C ALA A 118 -4.32 -4.43 -18.48
N VAL A 119 -5.14 -5.48 -18.71
CA VAL A 119 -4.73 -6.88 -18.49
C VAL A 119 -3.50 -7.25 -19.33
N GLU A 120 -3.49 -6.89 -20.61
CA GLU A 120 -2.36 -7.12 -21.52
C GLU A 120 -1.11 -6.39 -21.03
N CYS A 121 -1.24 -5.11 -20.66
CA CYS A 121 -0.14 -4.30 -20.15
C CYS A 121 0.46 -4.87 -18.86
N PHE A 122 -0.38 -5.21 -17.87
CA PHE A 122 0.10 -5.81 -16.63
C PHE A 122 0.65 -7.23 -16.83
N THR A 123 0.21 -7.95 -17.86
CA THR A 123 0.83 -9.23 -18.23
C THR A 123 2.27 -9.02 -18.70
N SER A 124 2.53 -8.00 -19.52
CA SER A 124 3.89 -7.63 -19.90
C SER A 124 4.76 -7.18 -18.71
N VAL A 125 4.18 -6.46 -17.74
CA VAL A 125 4.86 -6.11 -16.47
C VAL A 125 5.31 -7.39 -15.75
N ILE A 126 4.41 -8.35 -15.58
CA ILE A 126 4.68 -9.63 -14.89
C ILE A 126 5.68 -10.51 -15.66
N GLU A 127 5.63 -10.50 -17.00
CA GLU A 127 6.61 -11.25 -17.82
C GLU A 127 8.01 -10.65 -17.71
N THR A 128 8.11 -9.33 -17.50
CA THR A 128 9.38 -8.62 -17.34
C THR A 128 9.94 -8.78 -15.92
N ASP A 129 9.07 -8.62 -14.91
CA ASP A 129 9.41 -8.84 -13.50
C ASP A 129 8.36 -9.74 -12.81
N PRO A 130 8.59 -11.07 -12.78
CA PRO A 130 7.69 -12.04 -12.16
C PRO A 130 7.60 -11.97 -10.63
N ASP A 131 8.54 -11.29 -9.96
CA ASP A 131 8.55 -11.16 -8.50
C ASP A 131 7.90 -9.83 -8.05
N PHE A 132 7.47 -8.99 -8.99
CA PHE A 132 6.81 -7.73 -8.70
C PHE A 132 5.31 -7.90 -8.36
N ALA A 133 5.04 -8.00 -7.06
CA ALA A 133 3.70 -8.21 -6.50
C ALA A 133 2.63 -7.26 -7.06
N GLU A 134 2.96 -5.98 -7.26
CA GLU A 134 1.99 -4.96 -7.67
C GLU A 134 1.51 -5.15 -9.11
N GLY A 135 2.31 -5.75 -10.00
CA GLY A 135 1.85 -6.13 -11.34
C GLY A 135 0.68 -7.10 -11.29
N TYR A 136 0.75 -8.12 -10.43
CA TYR A 136 -0.36 -9.05 -10.18
C TYR A 136 -1.56 -8.35 -9.54
N ASN A 137 -1.34 -7.51 -8.54
CA ASN A 137 -2.42 -6.80 -7.86
C ASN A 137 -3.22 -5.92 -8.84
N GLN A 138 -2.55 -5.17 -9.69
CA GLN A 138 -3.19 -4.32 -10.68
C GLN A 138 -3.91 -5.12 -11.77
N ARG A 139 -3.35 -6.26 -12.19
CA ARG A 139 -4.04 -7.18 -13.09
C ARG A 139 -5.27 -7.83 -12.44
N ALA A 140 -5.22 -8.12 -11.15
CA ALA A 140 -6.38 -8.60 -10.40
C ALA A 140 -7.52 -7.57 -10.38
N ILE A 141 -7.18 -6.28 -10.25
CA ILE A 141 -8.16 -5.18 -10.35
C ILE A 141 -8.77 -5.15 -11.75
N ALA A 142 -7.96 -5.25 -12.81
CA ALA A 142 -8.46 -5.30 -14.19
C ALA A 142 -9.41 -6.49 -14.42
N TYR A 143 -9.04 -7.67 -13.95
CA TYR A 143 -9.91 -8.86 -14.00
C TYR A 143 -11.19 -8.71 -13.19
N PHE A 144 -11.15 -8.04 -12.03
CA PHE A 144 -12.35 -7.73 -11.26
C PHE A 144 -13.32 -6.85 -12.07
N MET A 145 -12.81 -5.84 -12.79
CA MET A 145 -13.62 -4.97 -13.64
C MET A 145 -14.21 -5.70 -14.86
N LEU A 146 -13.51 -6.71 -15.37
CA LEU A 146 -13.98 -7.61 -16.44
C LEU A 146 -14.90 -8.74 -15.93
N GLU A 147 -15.16 -8.80 -14.63
CA GLU A 147 -15.90 -9.89 -13.98
C GLU A 147 -15.25 -11.28 -14.12
N GLU A 148 -13.94 -11.33 -14.38
CA GLU A 148 -13.14 -12.54 -14.45
C GLU A 148 -12.69 -13.00 -13.05
N TRP A 149 -13.66 -13.41 -12.23
CA TRP A 149 -13.46 -13.68 -10.80
C TRP A 149 -12.36 -14.70 -10.49
N SER A 150 -12.26 -15.76 -11.29
CA SER A 150 -11.27 -16.81 -11.08
C SER A 150 -9.84 -16.30 -11.32
N GLN A 151 -9.66 -15.41 -12.30
CA GLN A 151 -8.38 -14.79 -12.64
C GLN A 151 -7.99 -13.80 -11.55
N ALA A 152 -8.93 -12.93 -11.14
CA ALA A 152 -8.72 -11.98 -10.06
C ALA A 152 -8.28 -12.65 -8.75
N ILE A 153 -8.93 -13.75 -8.35
CA ILE A 153 -8.51 -14.51 -7.16
C ILE A 153 -7.10 -15.08 -7.31
N ARG A 154 -6.73 -15.61 -8.49
CA ARG A 154 -5.38 -16.14 -8.72
C ARG A 154 -4.32 -15.05 -8.55
N ASP A 155 -4.53 -13.90 -9.15
CA ASP A 155 -3.59 -12.79 -9.07
C ASP A 155 -3.54 -12.15 -7.67
N CYS A 156 -4.67 -12.06 -6.96
CA CYS A 156 -4.65 -11.67 -5.54
C CYS A 156 -3.82 -12.64 -4.70
N LYS A 157 -3.96 -13.96 -4.91
CA LYS A 157 -3.16 -14.96 -4.19
C LYS A 157 -1.67 -14.86 -4.51
N GLN A 158 -1.32 -14.61 -5.77
CA GLN A 158 0.07 -14.41 -6.16
C GLN A 158 0.66 -13.14 -5.52
N THR A 159 -0.10 -12.04 -5.51
CA THR A 159 0.28 -10.81 -4.79
C THR A 159 0.57 -11.09 -3.32
N ILE A 160 -0.30 -11.83 -2.64
CA ILE A 160 -0.16 -12.18 -1.22
C ILE A 160 1.06 -13.10 -0.99
N SER A 161 1.34 -14.01 -1.92
CA SER A 161 2.52 -14.88 -1.83
C SER A 161 3.82 -14.10 -1.92
N LEU A 162 3.89 -13.10 -2.81
CA LEU A 162 5.06 -12.23 -2.99
C LEU A 162 5.16 -11.16 -1.90
N ASN A 163 4.02 -10.64 -1.44
CA ASN A 163 3.92 -9.63 -0.39
C ASN A 163 2.81 -9.98 0.61
N PRO A 164 3.15 -10.69 1.70
CA PRO A 164 2.19 -11.07 2.74
C PRO A 164 1.55 -9.90 3.50
N ASN A 165 2.11 -8.69 3.40
CA ASN A 165 1.58 -7.48 4.03
C ASN A 165 0.67 -6.67 3.09
N HIS A 166 0.36 -7.17 1.88
CA HIS A 166 -0.43 -6.44 0.89
C HIS A 166 -1.93 -6.48 1.21
N PHE A 167 -2.36 -5.61 2.14
CA PHE A 167 -3.75 -5.56 2.61
C PHE A 167 -4.76 -5.24 1.48
N GLY A 168 -4.34 -4.56 0.41
CA GLY A 168 -5.15 -4.34 -0.79
C GLY A 168 -5.55 -5.63 -1.51
N ALA A 169 -4.64 -6.62 -1.57
CA ALA A 169 -4.91 -7.87 -2.27
C ALA A 169 -5.86 -8.76 -1.47
N PHE A 170 -5.73 -8.78 -0.14
CA PHE A 170 -6.72 -9.41 0.73
C PHE A 170 -8.10 -8.76 0.60
N ALA A 171 -8.18 -7.42 0.58
CA ALA A 171 -9.42 -6.70 0.38
C ALA A 171 -10.03 -6.97 -1.02
N GLY A 172 -9.22 -6.96 -2.07
CA GLY A 172 -9.62 -7.31 -3.44
C GLY A 172 -10.20 -8.71 -3.53
N MET A 173 -9.52 -9.69 -2.93
CA MET A 173 -10.00 -11.08 -2.86
C MET A 173 -11.35 -11.18 -2.11
N GLY A 174 -11.52 -10.43 -1.02
CA GLY A 174 -12.79 -10.33 -0.30
C GLY A 174 -13.91 -9.76 -1.18
N HIS A 175 -13.65 -8.71 -1.96
CA HIS A 175 -14.62 -8.17 -2.92
C HIS A 175 -15.03 -9.21 -3.98
N VAL A 176 -14.07 -9.96 -4.53
CA VAL A 176 -14.37 -11.02 -5.49
C VAL A 176 -15.26 -12.10 -4.85
N TYR A 177 -14.97 -12.52 -3.62
CA TYR A 177 -15.78 -13.52 -2.94
C TYR A 177 -17.21 -13.03 -2.64
N VAL A 178 -17.39 -11.75 -2.33
CA VAL A 178 -18.73 -11.14 -2.23
C VAL A 178 -19.49 -11.25 -3.55
N ARG A 179 -18.84 -10.96 -4.69
CA ARG A 179 -19.45 -11.10 -6.04
C ARG A 179 -19.85 -12.54 -6.35
N LEU A 180 -19.12 -13.52 -5.81
CA LEU A 180 -19.40 -14.95 -5.96
C LEU A 180 -20.41 -15.50 -4.93
N GLY A 181 -20.93 -14.68 -4.01
CA GLY A 181 -21.82 -15.15 -2.93
C GLY A 181 -21.12 -16.00 -1.86
N LYS A 182 -19.78 -16.01 -1.86
CA LYS A 182 -18.92 -16.78 -0.94
C LYS A 182 -18.64 -15.98 0.33
N VAL A 183 -19.65 -15.87 1.17
CA VAL A 183 -19.65 -14.94 2.33
C VAL A 183 -18.56 -15.29 3.34
N ASP A 184 -18.38 -16.58 3.66
CA ASP A 184 -17.37 -17.01 4.64
C ASP A 184 -15.95 -16.71 4.16
N GLU A 185 -15.64 -17.03 2.90
CA GLU A 185 -14.34 -16.71 2.29
C GLU A 185 -14.10 -15.19 2.20
N ALA A 186 -15.15 -14.41 1.92
CA ALA A 186 -15.06 -12.95 1.92
C ALA A 186 -14.73 -12.40 3.32
N LEU A 187 -15.40 -12.90 4.35
CA LEU A 187 -15.18 -12.49 5.74
C LEU A 187 -13.76 -12.82 6.22
N GLU A 188 -13.23 -13.99 5.86
CA GLU A 188 -11.85 -14.35 6.22
C GLU A 188 -10.83 -13.48 5.46
N ALA A 189 -11.03 -13.24 4.16
CA ALA A 189 -10.15 -12.35 3.38
C ALA A 189 -10.13 -10.91 3.93
N TYR A 190 -11.31 -10.35 4.24
CA TYR A 190 -11.41 -9.03 4.86
C TYR A 190 -10.80 -8.97 6.26
N LYS A 191 -10.94 -10.02 7.05
CA LYS A 191 -10.29 -10.11 8.36
C LYS A 191 -8.77 -10.07 8.22
N GLN A 192 -8.18 -10.78 7.26
CA GLN A 192 -6.73 -10.70 7.01
C GLN A 192 -6.30 -9.29 6.59
N ALA A 193 -7.06 -8.62 5.71
CA ALA A 193 -6.81 -7.22 5.36
C ALA A 193 -6.82 -6.29 6.58
N LEU A 194 -7.82 -6.43 7.46
CA LEU A 194 -7.98 -5.63 8.67
C LEU A 194 -6.96 -5.97 9.77
N VAL A 195 -6.46 -7.20 9.81
CA VAL A 195 -5.35 -7.58 10.69
C VAL A 195 -4.11 -6.78 10.33
N ILE A 196 -3.82 -6.59 9.04
CA ILE A 196 -2.65 -5.84 8.57
C ILE A 196 -2.89 -4.33 8.69
N ASN A 197 -3.96 -3.83 8.07
CA ASN A 197 -4.37 -2.43 8.12
C ASN A 197 -5.75 -2.28 8.79
N PRO A 198 -5.82 -1.94 10.10
CA PRO A 198 -7.09 -1.77 10.80
C PRO A 198 -7.84 -0.49 10.41
N ASN A 199 -7.28 0.36 9.55
CA ASN A 199 -7.86 1.64 9.15
C ASN A 199 -8.75 1.56 7.91
N LEU A 200 -8.97 0.36 7.37
CA LEU A 200 -9.81 0.13 6.18
C LEU A 200 -11.30 0.23 6.52
N ILE A 201 -11.81 1.45 6.68
CA ILE A 201 -13.19 1.72 7.12
C ILE A 201 -14.22 1.02 6.23
N SER A 202 -14.08 1.12 4.90
CA SER A 202 -15.00 0.49 3.94
C SER A 202 -15.06 -1.04 4.08
N ILE A 203 -13.92 -1.65 4.40
CA ILE A 203 -13.80 -3.10 4.63
C ILE A 203 -14.43 -3.48 5.97
N ALA A 204 -14.19 -2.71 7.03
CA ALA A 204 -14.84 -2.91 8.32
C ALA A 204 -16.38 -2.83 8.19
N GLU A 205 -16.89 -1.85 7.45
CA GLU A 205 -18.32 -1.74 7.17
C GLU A 205 -18.86 -2.92 6.34
N ALA A 206 -18.10 -3.39 5.34
CA ALA A 206 -18.47 -4.56 4.55
C ALA A 206 -18.61 -5.80 5.43
N VAL A 207 -17.67 -6.01 6.36
CA VAL A 207 -17.73 -7.11 7.34
C VAL A 207 -18.98 -7.01 8.21
N LEU A 208 -19.33 -5.82 8.71
CA LEU A 208 -20.55 -5.63 9.52
C LEU A 208 -21.82 -5.94 8.71
N ARG A 209 -21.90 -5.49 7.45
CA ARG A 209 -23.03 -5.75 6.55
C ARG A 209 -23.20 -7.23 6.21
N LEU A 210 -22.10 -7.95 6.01
CA LEU A 210 -22.15 -9.38 5.71
C LEU A 210 -22.61 -10.19 6.93
N ARG A 211 -22.09 -9.87 8.12
CA ARG A 211 -22.47 -10.54 9.38
C ARG A 211 -23.93 -10.33 9.75
N SER A 212 -24.48 -9.15 9.50
CA SER A 212 -25.90 -8.89 9.80
C SER A 212 -26.82 -9.71 8.90
N ARG A 213 -26.49 -9.87 7.62
CA ARG A 213 -27.24 -10.73 6.69
C ARG A 213 -27.25 -12.19 7.13
N THR A 214 -26.11 -12.74 7.54
CA THR A 214 -26.01 -14.14 8.01
C THR A 214 -26.70 -14.40 9.34
N GLN A 215 -26.98 -13.38 10.15
CA GLN A 215 -27.74 -13.52 11.40
C GLN A 215 -29.25 -13.38 11.20
N SER A 216 -29.68 -12.95 10.01
CA SER A 216 -31.09 -12.71 9.65
C SER A 216 -31.73 -13.88 8.89
N GLU A 217 -30.92 -14.88 8.50
CA GLU A 217 -31.31 -16.11 7.77
C GLU A 217 -31.33 -17.31 8.73
#